data_AF-A0ABC8EJQ4-F1
#
_entry.id   AF-A0ABC8EJQ4-F1
#
_cell.length_a   1.000
_cell.length_b   1.000
_cell.length_c   1.000
_cell.angle_alpha   90.00
_cell.angle_beta   90.00
_cell.angle_gamma   90.00
#
_symmetry.space_group_name_H-M   'P 1'
#
loop_
_entity.id
_entity.type
_entity.pdbx_description
1 polymer ?
#
loop_
_entity_poly.entity_id
_entity_poly.type
_entity_poly.pdbx_seq_one_letter_code
_entity_poly.pdbx_strand_id
1 'polypeptide(L)'
;MTEIGRMIVEESIEKGRAEGIKKGIEEGIKKGRTEGKTEGKSEILIKQLIKKFKKVPEEYIQKIKTLSIDTIDIIALEIFDMEDIKDLEKYF
;
A
#
# COMPACT_ATOMS: atom_id res chain seq x y z
N MET A 1 -23.20 25.32 -37.10
CA MET A 1 -22.10 25.34 -36.12
C MET A 1 -20.96 26.14 -36.75
N THR A 2 -20.53 27.23 -36.11
CA THR A 2 -19.44 28.08 -36.62
C THR A 2 -18.09 27.39 -36.43
N GLU A 3 -17.09 27.81 -37.20
CA GLU A 3 -15.70 27.31 -37.10
C GLU A 3 -15.14 27.48 -35.68
N ILE A 4 -15.44 28.63 -35.06
CA ILE A 4 -15.12 28.93 -33.65
C ILE A 4 -15.79 27.93 -32.70
N GLY A 5 -17.06 27.58 -32.94
CA GLY A 5 -17.79 26.62 -32.11
C GLY A 5 -17.20 25.20 -32.19
N ARG A 6 -16.71 24.77 -33.36
CA ARG A 6 -15.99 23.49 -33.49
C ARG A 6 -14.66 23.50 -32.75
N MET A 7 -13.88 24.56 -32.92
CA MET A 7 -12.58 24.73 -32.28
C MET A 7 -12.69 24.67 -30.74
N ILE A 8 -13.68 25.34 -30.16
CA ILE A 8 -13.91 25.30 -28.70
C ILE A 8 -14.26 23.89 -28.23
N VAL A 9 -15.08 23.15 -28.99
CA VAL A 9 -15.47 21.77 -28.63
C VAL A 9 -14.27 20.82 -28.72
N GLU A 10 -13.47 20.92 -29.78
CA GLU A 10 -12.25 20.13 -29.95
C GLU A 10 -11.23 20.40 -28.83
N GLU A 11 -10.98 21.67 -28.53
CA GLU A 11 -10.08 22.08 -27.44
C GLU A 11 -10.58 21.60 -26.07
N SER A 12 -11.89 21.64 -25.84
CA SER A 12 -12.49 21.15 -24.58
C SER A 12 -12.36 19.64 -24.42
N ILE A 13 -12.55 18.88 -25.51
CA ILE A 13 -12.36 17.42 -25.51
C ILE A 13 -10.90 17.07 -25.28
N GLU A 14 -9.98 17.77 -25.94
CA GLU A 14 -8.54 17.55 -25.78
C GLU A 14 -8.09 17.83 -24.35
N LYS A 15 -8.51 18.97 -23.77
CA LYS A 15 -8.25 19.30 -22.36
C LYS A 15 -8.81 18.25 -21.41
N GLY A 16 -10.07 17.86 -21.58
CA GLY A 16 -10.70 16.83 -20.73
C GLY A 16 -9.96 15.49 -20.80
N ARG A 17 -9.51 15.09 -21.99
CA ARG A 17 -8.69 13.88 -22.17
C ARG A 17 -7.33 14.00 -21.48
N ALA A 18 -6.64 15.13 -21.65
CA ALA A 18 -5.34 15.37 -21.05
C ALA A 18 -5.41 15.37 -19.51
N GLU A 19 -6.42 16.03 -18.95
CA GLU A 19 -6.67 16.06 -17.50
C GLU A 19 -7.02 14.66 -16.96
N GLY A 20 -7.86 13.91 -17.67
CA GLY A 20 -8.21 12.54 -17.30
C GLY A 20 -7.00 11.61 -17.25
N ILE A 21 -6.11 11.69 -18.27
CA ILE A 21 -4.86 10.92 -18.31
C ILE A 21 -3.94 11.33 -17.14
N LYS A 22 -3.76 12.64 -16.93
CA LYS A 22 -2.90 13.15 -15.86
C LYS A 22 -3.37 12.65 -14.50
N LYS A 23 -4.68 12.76 -14.22
CA LYS A 23 -5.26 12.28 -12.96
C LYS A 23 -5.12 10.77 -12.79
N GLY A 24 -5.37 10.00 -13.85
CA GLY A 24 -5.21 8.53 -13.82
C GLY A 24 -3.78 8.10 -13.52
N ILE A 25 -2.77 8.76 -14.11
CA ILE A 25 -1.36 8.50 -13.83
C ILE A 25 -1.02 8.85 -12.37
N GLU A 26 -1.47 10.01 -11.89
CA GLU A 26 -1.22 10.45 -10.52
C GLU A 26 -1.82 9.49 -9.48
N GLU A 27 -3.08 9.08 -9.67
CA GLU A 27 -3.75 8.10 -8.79
C GLU A 27 -3.06 6.73 -8.85
N GLY A 28 -2.66 6.28 -10.05
CA GLY A 28 -1.93 5.02 -10.24
C GLY A 28 -0.58 5.00 -9.51
N ILE A 29 0.22 6.06 -9.66
CA ILE A 29 1.52 6.20 -8.97
C ILE A 29 1.32 6.24 -7.46
N LYS A 30 0.35 7.03 -6.97
CA LYS A 30 0.06 7.14 -5.54
C LYS A 30 -0.36 5.79 -4.94
N LYS A 31 -1.25 5.08 -5.62
CA LYS A 31 -1.71 3.75 -5.20
C LYS A 31 -0.56 2.74 -5.19
N GLY A 32 0.18 2.63 -6.30
CA GLY A 32 1.31 1.70 -6.40
C GLY A 32 2.42 1.96 -5.37
N ARG A 33 2.70 3.24 -5.06
CA ARG A 33 3.67 3.59 -4.01
C ARG A 33 3.19 3.18 -2.62
N THR A 34 1.91 3.35 -2.31
CA THR A 34 1.33 2.95 -1.02
C THR A 34 1.28 1.44 -0.86
N GLU A 35 0.83 0.72 -1.89
CA GLU A 35 0.78 -0.75 -1.91
C GLU A 35 2.18 -1.33 -1.76
N GLY A 36 3.13 -0.92 -2.61
CA GLY A 36 4.51 -1.42 -2.54
C GLY A 36 5.23 -1.10 -1.23
N LYS A 37 4.93 0.05 -0.60
CA LYS A 37 5.48 0.38 0.73
C LYS A 37 4.90 -0.54 1.82
N THR A 38 3.62 -0.86 1.74
CA THR A 38 2.94 -1.73 2.71
C THR A 38 3.44 -3.17 2.56
N GLU A 39 3.44 -3.70 1.34
CA GLU A 39 3.96 -5.05 1.04
C GLU A 39 5.41 -5.21 1.49
N GLY A 40 6.28 -4.26 1.15
CA GLY A 40 7.69 -4.30 1.54
C GLY A 40 7.90 -4.30 3.06
N LYS A 41 7.09 -3.55 3.81
CA LYS A 41 7.15 -3.55 5.28
C LYS A 41 6.64 -4.86 5.87
N SER A 42 5.51 -5.38 5.40
CA SER A 42 4.99 -6.69 5.81
C SER A 42 6.02 -7.79 5.58
N GLU A 43 6.65 -7.83 4.40
CA GLU A 43 7.68 -8.84 4.07
C GLU A 43 8.88 -8.78 5.02
N ILE A 44 9.37 -7.58 5.31
CA ILE A 44 10.50 -7.40 6.22
C ILE A 44 10.11 -7.79 7.65
N LEU A 45 8.92 -7.43 8.10
CA LEU A 45 8.42 -7.85 9.41
C LEU A 45 8.31 -9.38 9.52
N ILE A 46 7.74 -10.04 8.52
CA ILE A 46 7.64 -11.51 8.48
C ILE A 46 9.03 -12.15 8.57
N LYS A 47 10.01 -11.65 7.81
CA LYS A 47 11.40 -12.16 7.85
C LYS A 47 12.03 -11.99 9.23
N GLN A 48 11.79 -10.86 9.91
CA GLN A 48 12.27 -10.64 11.28
C GLN A 48 11.62 -11.59 12.28
N LEU A 49 10.30 -11.80 12.19
CA LEU A 49 9.57 -12.73 13.06
C LEU A 49 10.07 -14.17 12.86
N ILE A 50 10.26 -14.62 11.61
CA ILE A 50 10.85 -15.93 11.31
C ILE A 50 12.27 -16.04 11.89
N LYS A 51 13.10 -14.99 11.78
CA LYS A 51 14.45 -14.99 12.33
C LYS A 51 14.47 -15.12 13.85
N LYS A 52 13.56 -14.42 14.54
CA LYS A 52 13.42 -14.42 16.00
C LYS A 52 12.82 -15.73 16.51
N PHE A 53 11.61 -16.07 16.07
CA PHE A 53 10.83 -17.20 16.59
C PHE A 53 11.09 -18.55 15.91
N LYS A 54 11.92 -18.58 14.85
CA LYS A 54 12.27 -19.74 14.02
C LYS A 54 11.13 -20.31 13.19
N LYS A 55 9.93 -20.41 13.76
CA LYS A 55 8.71 -20.83 13.09
C LYS A 55 7.62 -19.80 13.37
N VAL A 56 6.98 -19.34 12.31
CA VAL A 56 5.81 -18.47 12.36
C VAL A 56 4.69 -19.21 11.62
N PRO A 57 3.55 -19.49 12.27
CA PRO A 57 2.44 -20.15 11.58
C PRO A 57 1.91 -19.30 10.42
N GLU A 58 1.46 -19.97 9.35
CA GLU A 58 0.98 -19.30 8.13
C GLU A 58 -0.17 -18.31 8.42
N GLU A 59 -1.01 -18.61 9.42
CA GLU A 59 -2.11 -17.73 9.84
C GLU A 59 -1.60 -16.32 10.24
N TYR A 60 -0.50 -16.24 10.99
CA TYR A 60 0.11 -14.98 11.38
C TYR A 60 0.67 -14.23 10.17
N ILE A 61 1.27 -14.96 9.22
CA ILE A 61 1.82 -14.39 7.99
C ILE A 61 0.70 -13.73 7.17
N GLN A 62 -0.44 -14.42 7.03
CA GLN A 62 -1.58 -13.90 6.29
C GLN A 62 -2.19 -12.67 6.98
N LYS A 63 -2.33 -12.71 8.31
CA LYS A 63 -2.80 -11.54 9.07
C LYS A 63 -1.87 -10.34 8.92
N ILE A 64 -0.55 -10.52 8.97
CA ILE A 64 0.42 -9.42 8.79
C ILE A 64 0.35 -8.77 7.40
N LYS A 65 0.02 -9.54 6.35
CA LYS A 65 -0.15 -9.01 4.99
C LYS A 65 -1.39 -8.12 4.84
N THR A 66 -2.38 -8.25 5.72
CA THR A 66 -3.59 -7.43 5.71
C THR A 66 -3.53 -6.24 6.67
N LEU A 67 -2.46 -6.13 7.47
CA LEU A 67 -2.32 -5.07 8.45
C LEU A 67 -2.06 -3.71 7.79
N SER A 68 -2.48 -2.66 8.49
CA SER A 68 -2.12 -1.30 8.13
C SER A 68 -0.62 -1.07 8.33
N ILE A 69 -0.08 -0.09 7.60
CA ILE A 69 1.33 0.29 7.72
C ILE A 69 1.71 0.72 9.14
N ASP A 70 0.79 1.38 9.84
CA ASP A 70 1.01 1.88 11.20
C ASP A 70 1.08 0.72 12.20
N THR A 71 0.20 -0.28 12.05
CA THR A 71 0.25 -1.50 12.87
C THR A 71 1.54 -2.27 12.64
N ILE A 72 1.99 -2.39 11.38
CA ILE A 72 3.27 -3.03 11.05
C ILE A 72 4.43 -2.31 11.72
N ASP A 73 4.42 -0.98 11.73
CA ASP A 73 5.48 -0.17 12.36
C ASP A 73 5.49 -0.32 13.88
N ILE A 74 4.33 -0.42 14.53
CA ILE A 74 4.25 -0.71 15.97
C ILE A 74 4.82 -2.10 16.28
N ILE A 75 4.40 -3.13 15.53
CA ILE A 75 4.93 -4.49 15.72
C ILE A 75 6.44 -4.51 15.51
N ALA A 76 6.96 -3.81 14.49
CA ALA A 76 8.38 -3.74 14.20
C ALA A 76 9.21 -3.08 15.31
N LEU A 77 8.63 -2.13 16.06
CA LEU A 77 9.28 -1.53 17.22
C LEU A 77 9.27 -2.46 18.43
N GLU A 78 8.15 -3.15 18.67
CA GLU A 78 7.99 -4.02 19.83
C GLU A 78 8.53 -5.44 19.64
N ILE A 79 8.90 -5.84 18.42
CA ILE A 79 9.31 -7.21 18.09
C ILE A 79 10.46 -7.71 18.97
N PHE A 80 11.36 -6.83 19.39
CA PHE A 80 12.52 -7.21 20.22
C PHE A 80 12.14 -7.47 21.67
N ASP A 81 11.03 -6.91 22.15
CA ASP A 81 10.51 -7.08 23.50
C ASP A 81 9.58 -8.29 23.64
N MET A 82 9.09 -8.84 22.52
CA MET A 82 8.24 -10.04 22.53
C MET A 82 8.99 -11.30 22.97
N GLU A 83 8.37 -12.13 23.79
CA GLU A 83 8.91 -13.41 24.27
C GLU A 83 8.40 -14.58 23.43
N ASP A 84 7.14 -14.53 23.00
CA ASP A 84 6.49 -15.60 22.23
C ASP A 84 5.79 -15.04 20.97
N ILE A 85 5.59 -15.89 19.96
CA ILE A 85 4.86 -15.52 18.74
C ILE A 85 3.41 -15.12 19.04
N LYS A 86 2.82 -15.65 20.12
CA LYS A 86 1.48 -15.31 20.59
C LYS A 86 1.36 -13.84 21.02
N ASP A 87 2.46 -13.16 21.32
CA ASP A 87 2.44 -11.72 21.63
C ASP A 87 1.94 -10.88 20.44
N LEU A 88 1.93 -11.45 19.23
CA LEU A 88 1.32 -10.82 18.06
C LEU A 88 -0.22 -10.76 18.12
N GLU A 89 -0.87 -11.61 18.93
CA GLU A 89 -2.34 -11.69 18.99
C GLU A 89 -2.98 -10.36 19.40
N LYS A 90 -2.26 -9.48 20.10
CA LYS A 90 -2.73 -8.15 20.49
C LYS A 90 -2.91 -7.15 19.33
N TYR A 91 -2.48 -7.52 18.12
CA TYR A 91 -2.49 -6.66 16.94
C TYR A 91 -3.46 -7.07 15.84
N PHE A 92 -4.17 -8.18 16.01
CA PHE A 92 -5.09 -8.73 15.03
C PHE A 92 -6.55 -8.54 15.42
#